data_AF-A0AAU4WE21-F1
#
_entry.id   AF-A0AAU4WE21-F1
#
_cell.length_a   1.000
_cell.length_b   1.000
_cell.length_c   1.000
_cell.angle_alpha   90.00
_cell.angle_beta   90.00
_cell.angle_gamma   90.00
#
_symmetry.space_group_name_H-M   'P 1'
#
loop_
_entity.id
_entity.type
_entity.pdbx_description
1 polymer ?
#
loop_
_entity_poly.entity_id
_entity_poly.type
_entity_poly.pdbx_seq_one_letter_code
_entity_poly.pdbx_strand_id
1 'polypeptide(L)'
;MHPETDPATTRPSAGMSEDEAAAEARRIITDAYRPTAYRDDTPVPTHGTTPPVAQPGRPPMSQGATDASVLMLAGGTATAMIGGTAAVLMYVSQFADPVVCGLVFGAPTALVLALGRLVKKARPAPDVHHHYEGPVYQDRRNVHSRTTGVWAKTNNQH
;
A
#
# COMPACT_ATOMS: atom_id res chain seq x y z
N MET A 1 -55.54 -62.71 -44.49
CA MET A 1 -54.58 -61.77 -43.88
C MET A 1 -55.06 -60.36 -44.17
N HIS A 2 -55.85 -59.78 -43.26
CA HIS A 2 -56.07 -58.34 -43.08
C HIS A 2 -56.76 -58.17 -41.71
N PRO A 3 -56.17 -57.42 -40.76
CA PRO A 3 -56.92 -56.95 -39.61
C PRO A 3 -57.72 -55.71 -40.02
N GLU A 4 -59.02 -55.73 -39.72
CA GLU A 4 -59.90 -54.56 -39.79
C GLU A 4 -59.38 -53.50 -38.82
N THR A 5 -59.29 -52.26 -39.30
CA THR A 5 -58.92 -51.10 -38.52
C THR A 5 -60.19 -50.40 -38.09
N ASP A 6 -60.59 -50.58 -36.82
CA ASP A 6 -61.61 -49.75 -36.20
C ASP A 6 -61.10 -48.30 -36.08
N PRO A 7 -61.90 -47.27 -36.41
CA PRO A 7 -61.51 -45.89 -36.20
C PRO A 7 -61.52 -45.57 -34.70
N ALA A 8 -60.36 -45.18 -34.18
CA ALA A 8 -60.22 -44.71 -32.81
C ALA A 8 -61.09 -43.46 -32.59
N THR A 9 -62.14 -43.60 -31.79
CA THR A 9 -62.94 -42.49 -31.27
C THR A 9 -62.03 -41.50 -30.54
N THR A 10 -61.86 -40.31 -31.12
CA THR A 10 -61.19 -39.18 -30.47
C THR A 10 -62.05 -38.76 -29.28
N ARG A 11 -61.57 -39.05 -28.07
CA ARG A 11 -62.21 -38.58 -26.83
C ARG A 11 -62.02 -37.06 -26.77
N PRO A 12 -63.08 -36.24 -26.54
CA PRO A 12 -62.91 -34.81 -26.40
C PRO A 12 -62.00 -34.53 -25.19
N SER A 13 -60.97 -33.71 -25.36
CA SER A 13 -60.23 -33.18 -24.21
C SER A 13 -61.22 -32.34 -23.41
N ALA A 14 -61.70 -32.88 -22.29
CA ALA A 14 -62.39 -32.08 -21.30
C ALA A 14 -61.37 -31.02 -20.85
N GLY A 15 -61.53 -29.80 -21.37
CA GLY A 15 -60.78 -28.66 -20.89
C GLY A 15 -61.01 -28.54 -19.39
N MET A 16 -59.93 -28.36 -18.65
CA MET A 16 -59.95 -28.10 -17.21
C MET A 16 -60.97 -26.98 -16.93
N SER A 17 -61.82 -27.16 -15.93
CA SER A 17 -62.78 -26.11 -15.55
C SER A 17 -62.04 -24.85 -15.08
N GLU A 18 -62.65 -23.68 -15.22
CA GLU A 18 -62.01 -22.41 -14.88
C GLU A 18 -61.55 -22.37 -13.41
N ASP A 19 -62.30 -23.02 -12.52
CA ASP A 19 -61.98 -23.16 -11.10
C ASP A 19 -60.73 -24.04 -10.86
N GLU A 20 -60.61 -25.15 -11.58
CA GLU A 20 -59.43 -26.03 -11.52
C GLU A 20 -58.19 -25.36 -12.11
N ALA A 21 -58.37 -24.59 -13.20
CA ALA A 21 -57.29 -23.82 -13.81
C ALA A 21 -56.80 -22.71 -12.87
N ALA A 22 -57.71 -22.04 -12.16
CA ALA A 22 -57.37 -21.03 -11.17
C ALA A 22 -56.64 -21.62 -9.96
N ALA A 23 -57.06 -22.81 -9.50
CA ALA A 23 -56.39 -23.51 -8.40
C ALA A 23 -54.97 -23.95 -8.80
N GLU A 24 -54.81 -24.48 -10.01
CA GLU A 24 -53.51 -24.92 -10.51
C GLU A 24 -52.56 -23.75 -10.78
N ALA A 25 -53.08 -22.64 -11.33
CA ALA A 25 -52.32 -21.41 -11.51
C ALA A 25 -51.78 -20.87 -10.17
N ARG A 26 -52.61 -20.87 -9.11
CA ARG A 26 -52.16 -20.47 -7.76
C ARG A 26 -51.07 -21.39 -7.22
N ARG A 27 -51.15 -22.70 -7.48
CA ARG A 27 -50.11 -23.66 -7.07
C ARG A 27 -48.79 -23.39 -7.78
N ILE A 28 -48.83 -23.18 -9.10
CA ILE A 28 -47.64 -22.89 -9.92
C ILE A 28 -47.00 -21.58 -9.50
N ILE A 29 -47.78 -20.53 -9.26
CA ILE A 29 -47.28 -19.23 -8.79
C ILE A 29 -46.61 -19.40 -7.42
N THR A 30 -47.25 -20.11 -6.49
CA THR A 30 -46.71 -20.32 -5.14
C THR A 30 -45.39 -21.10 -5.17
N ASP A 31 -45.28 -22.11 -6.04
CA ASP A 31 -44.06 -22.89 -6.20
C ASP A 31 -42.95 -22.10 -6.92
N ALA A 32 -43.31 -21.26 -7.90
CA ALA A 32 -42.36 -20.38 -8.61
C ALA A 32 -41.75 -19.30 -7.69
N TYR A 33 -42.50 -18.82 -6.70
CA TYR A 33 -42.02 -17.84 -5.72
C TYR A 33 -41.49 -18.48 -4.44
N ARG A 34 -41.34 -19.81 -4.40
CA ARG A 34 -40.67 -20.50 -3.30
C ARG A 34 -39.20 -20.06 -3.26
N PRO A 35 -38.67 -19.60 -2.12
CA PRO A 35 -37.27 -19.19 -2.04
C PRO A 35 -36.34 -20.35 -2.41
N THR A 36 -35.66 -20.26 -3.55
CA THR A 36 -34.73 -21.30 -4.04
C THR A 36 -33.30 -21.12 -3.51
N ALA A 37 -33.04 -20.06 -2.75
CA ALA A 37 -31.74 -19.77 -2.17
C ALA A 37 -31.88 -19.43 -0.68
N TYR A 38 -31.05 -20.07 0.13
CA TYR A 38 -30.82 -19.66 1.51
C TYR A 38 -30.05 -18.35 1.51
N ARG A 39 -30.64 -17.28 2.06
CA ARG A 39 -29.91 -16.06 2.43
C ARG A 39 -29.67 -16.11 3.92
N ASP A 40 -28.41 -16.04 4.30
CA ASP A 40 -28.00 -15.83 5.67
C ASP A 40 -27.99 -14.33 5.94
N ASP A 41 -28.97 -13.85 6.72
CA ASP A 41 -29.07 -12.46 7.16
C ASP A 41 -28.34 -12.21 8.49
N THR A 42 -27.54 -13.17 8.98
CA THR A 42 -26.75 -12.93 10.19
C THR A 42 -25.79 -11.75 9.98
N PRO A 43 -25.71 -10.83 10.97
CA PRO A 43 -24.83 -9.68 10.85
C PRO A 43 -23.38 -10.13 10.76
N VAL A 44 -22.70 -9.71 9.69
CA VAL A 44 -21.28 -10.03 9.49
C VAL A 44 -20.46 -9.36 10.60
N PRO A 45 -19.59 -10.09 11.32
CA PRO A 45 -18.73 -9.50 12.33
C PRO A 45 -17.81 -8.44 11.72
N THR A 46 -17.62 -7.31 12.42
CA THR A 46 -16.72 -6.23 12.00
C THR A 46 -15.27 -6.71 11.84
N HIS A 47 -14.89 -7.75 12.58
CA HIS A 47 -13.56 -8.35 12.54
C HIS A 47 -13.66 -9.88 12.47
N GLY A 48 -12.91 -10.46 11.53
CA GLY A 48 -12.70 -11.90 11.45
C GLY A 48 -11.61 -12.36 12.42
N THR A 49 -11.67 -13.63 12.83
CA THR A 49 -10.62 -14.28 13.63
C THR A 49 -9.39 -14.66 12.82
N THR A 50 -9.40 -14.41 11.50
CA THR A 50 -8.27 -14.67 10.62
C THR A 50 -7.11 -13.74 10.98
N PRO A 51 -5.92 -14.28 11.31
CA PRO A 51 -4.76 -13.45 11.58
C PRO A 51 -4.40 -12.62 10.33
N PRO A 52 -3.85 -11.40 10.51
CA PRO A 52 -3.44 -10.56 9.40
C PRO A 52 -2.51 -11.33 8.46
N VAL A 53 -2.93 -11.48 7.21
CA VAL A 53 -2.08 -12.07 6.18
C VAL A 53 -0.90 -11.13 5.95
N ALA A 54 0.32 -11.67 5.99
CA ALA A 54 1.53 -10.91 5.72
C ALA A 54 1.44 -10.34 4.30
N GLN A 55 1.35 -9.01 4.20
CA GLN A 55 1.33 -8.34 2.91
C GLN A 55 2.73 -8.42 2.28
N PRO A 56 2.86 -8.90 1.03
CA PRO A 56 4.14 -8.83 0.32
C PRO A 56 4.48 -7.36 0.06
N GLY A 57 5.58 -6.89 0.66
CA GLY A 57 6.02 -5.50 0.55
C GLY A 57 6.88 -5.05 1.72
N ARG A 58 7.35 -3.80 1.68
CA ARG A 58 8.04 -3.18 2.82
C ARG A 58 7.04 -3.12 3.98
N PRO A 59 7.34 -3.68 5.16
CA PRO A 59 6.44 -3.56 6.29
C PRO A 59 6.15 -2.08 6.54
N PRO A 60 4.90 -1.72 6.90
CA PRO A 60 4.57 -0.38 7.34
C PRO A 60 5.63 0.07 8.33
N MET A 61 6.18 1.27 8.13
CA MET A 61 7.23 1.83 8.99
C MET A 61 6.81 1.60 10.44
N SER A 62 7.67 0.93 11.21
CA SER A 62 7.30 0.53 12.57
C SER A 62 6.85 1.76 13.35
N GLN A 63 5.81 1.61 14.16
CA GLN A 63 5.20 2.74 14.86
C GLN A 63 6.25 3.53 15.67
N GLY A 64 7.18 2.85 16.32
CA GLY A 64 8.31 3.49 17.01
C GLY A 64 9.27 4.26 16.09
N ALA A 65 9.48 3.81 14.85
CA ALA A 65 10.28 4.56 13.87
C ALA A 65 9.54 5.82 13.39
N THR A 66 8.23 5.74 13.21
CA THR A 66 7.38 6.90 12.88
C THR A 66 7.39 7.91 14.01
N ASP A 67 7.18 7.47 15.25
CA ASP A 67 7.18 8.33 16.44
C ASP A 67 8.54 9.02 16.65
N ALA A 68 9.64 8.26 16.49
CA ALA A 68 10.98 8.83 16.56
C ALA A 68 11.23 9.90 15.49
N SER A 69 10.73 9.68 14.27
CA SER A 69 10.88 10.64 13.16
C SER A 69 10.07 11.91 13.42
N VAL A 70 8.86 11.78 13.95
CA VAL A 70 8.00 12.92 14.32
C VAL A 70 8.63 13.70 15.48
N LEU A 71 9.17 13.04 16.49
CA LEU A 71 9.88 13.69 17.60
C LEU A 71 11.13 14.42 17.13
N MET A 72 11.92 13.82 16.24
CA MET A 72 13.08 14.51 15.65
C MET A 72 12.68 15.74 14.84
N LEU A 73 11.60 15.66 14.06
CA LEU A 73 11.10 16.79 13.30
C LEU A 73 10.56 17.91 14.20
N ALA A 74 9.76 17.55 15.21
CA ALA A 74 9.22 18.50 16.18
C ALA A 74 10.33 19.17 17.00
N GLY A 75 11.30 18.39 17.50
CA GLY A 75 12.45 18.93 18.21
C GLY A 75 13.29 19.86 17.33
N GLY A 76 13.61 19.44 16.10
CA GLY A 76 14.40 20.25 15.17
C GLY A 76 13.73 21.57 14.80
N THR A 77 12.43 21.55 14.50
CA THR A 77 11.66 22.77 14.20
C THR A 77 11.56 23.71 15.40
N ALA A 78 11.33 23.19 16.61
CA ALA A 78 11.30 23.99 17.82
C ALA A 78 12.64 24.68 18.11
N THR A 79 13.75 23.94 18.04
CA THR A 79 15.09 24.51 18.26
C THR A 79 15.47 25.52 17.18
N ALA A 80 15.13 25.27 15.92
CA ALA A 80 15.41 26.20 14.82
C ALA A 80 14.63 27.53 14.98
N MET A 81 13.36 27.48 15.38
CA MET A 81 12.55 28.67 15.60
C MET A 81 13.08 29.51 16.76
N ILE A 82 13.36 28.88 17.91
CA ILE A 82 13.85 29.60 19.10
C ILE A 82 15.25 30.17 18.84
N GLY A 83 16.18 29.35 18.32
CA GLY A 83 17.54 29.77 18.03
C GLY A 83 17.61 30.83 16.93
N GLY A 84 16.83 30.66 15.86
CA GLY A 84 16.76 31.60 14.75
C GLY A 84 16.20 32.96 15.19
N THR A 85 15.14 32.97 16.01
CA THR A 85 14.57 34.21 16.52
C THR A 85 15.55 34.93 17.46
N ALA A 86 16.23 34.20 18.36
CA ALA A 86 17.25 34.78 19.23
C ALA A 86 18.44 35.36 18.43
N ALA A 87 18.91 34.66 17.40
CA ALA A 87 19.97 35.13 16.53
C ALA A 87 19.58 36.41 15.77
N VAL A 88 18.37 36.46 15.22
CA VAL A 88 17.85 37.65 14.52
C VAL A 88 17.71 38.83 15.49
N LEU A 89 17.18 38.62 16.70
CA LEU A 89 17.07 39.68 17.71
C LEU A 89 18.44 40.23 18.13
N MET A 90 19.43 39.36 18.32
CA MET A 90 20.80 39.79 18.64
C MET A 90 21.46 40.56 17.48
N TYR A 91 21.23 40.14 16.23
CA TYR A 91 21.72 40.84 15.05
C TYR A 91 21.08 42.23 14.88
N VAL A 92 19.74 42.32 14.99
CA VAL A 92 19.01 43.58 14.81
C VAL A 92 19.27 44.57 15.95
N SER A 93 19.50 44.09 17.17
CA SER A 93 19.77 44.95 18.33
C SER A 93 21.17 45.60 18.34
N GLN A 94 22.04 45.29 17.37
CA GLN A 94 23.41 45.84 17.24
C GLN A 94 24.33 45.56 18.46
N PHE A 95 23.90 44.73 19.41
CA PHE A 95 24.68 44.30 20.58
C PHE A 95 25.59 43.10 20.28
N ALA A 96 25.51 42.53 19.08
CA ALA A 96 26.24 41.34 18.71
C ALA A 96 27.31 41.64 17.65
N ASP A 97 28.56 41.31 17.99
CA ASP A 97 29.59 41.07 16.98
C ASP A 97 29.11 39.91 16.08
N PRO A 98 28.92 40.14 14.76
CA PRO A 98 28.41 39.11 13.85
C PRO A 98 29.30 37.87 13.79
N VAL A 99 30.60 38.00 14.09
CA VAL A 99 31.53 36.86 14.17
C VAL A 99 31.20 35.98 15.38
N VAL A 100 30.90 36.58 16.53
CA VAL A 100 30.55 35.86 17.75
C VAL A 100 29.19 35.18 17.60
N CYS A 101 28.19 35.84 17.02
CA CYS A 101 26.91 35.20 16.70
C CYS A 101 27.09 34.04 15.71
N GLY A 102 27.88 34.22 14.65
CA GLY A 102 28.19 33.16 13.70
C GLY A 102 28.85 31.96 14.37
N LEU A 103 29.74 32.19 15.34
CA LEU A 103 30.43 31.11 16.06
C LEU A 103 29.51 30.41 17.05
N VAL A 104 28.72 31.15 17.84
CA VAL A 104 27.81 30.57 18.85
C VAL A 104 26.67 29.78 18.22
N PHE A 105 26.07 30.27 17.13
CA PHE A 105 24.97 29.57 16.45
C PHE A 105 25.44 28.58 15.37
N GLY A 106 26.54 28.90 14.68
CA GLY A 106 27.07 28.09 13.58
C GLY A 106 27.92 26.91 14.03
N ALA A 107 28.73 27.04 15.08
CA ALA A 107 29.60 25.95 15.50
C ALA A 107 28.83 24.70 15.99
N PRO A 108 27.77 24.82 16.81
CA PRO A 108 26.99 23.65 17.23
C PRO A 108 26.26 22.98 16.06
N THR A 109 25.70 23.76 15.14
CA THR A 109 24.99 23.22 13.97
C THR A 109 25.95 22.52 13.01
N ALA A 110 27.13 23.09 12.77
CA ALA A 110 28.19 22.47 11.98
C ALA A 110 28.68 21.15 12.61
N LEU A 111 28.83 21.11 13.94
CA LEU A 111 29.23 19.90 14.67
C LEU A 111 28.20 18.78 14.52
N VAL A 112 26.90 19.08 14.71
CA VAL A 112 25.82 18.09 14.56
C VAL A 112 25.76 17.56 13.13
N LEU A 113 25.91 18.44 12.11
CA LEU A 113 25.94 18.02 10.71
C LEU A 113 27.17 17.16 10.38
N ALA A 114 28.33 17.48 10.95
CA ALA A 114 29.55 16.70 10.78
C ALA A 114 29.38 15.28 11.36
N LEU A 115 28.83 15.18 12.58
CA LEU A 115 28.53 13.89 13.20
C LEU A 115 27.48 13.10 12.40
N GLY A 116 26.43 13.76 11.91
CA GLY A 116 25.42 13.11 11.05
C GLY A 116 26.03 12.56 9.75
N ARG A 117 26.93 13.32 9.10
CA ARG A 117 27.65 12.85 7.90
C ARG A 117 28.61 11.70 8.22
N LEU A 118 29.29 11.75 9.36
CA LEU A 118 30.17 10.66 9.80
C LEU A 118 29.37 9.37 9.99
N VAL A 119 28.25 9.43 10.71
CA VAL A 119 27.36 8.28 10.91
C VAL A 119 26.81 7.76 9.59
N LYS A 120 26.40 8.65 8.67
CA LYS A 120 25.92 8.25 7.34
C LYS A 120 27.00 7.51 6.54
N LYS A 121 28.26 7.96 6.62
CA LYS A 121 29.38 7.32 5.92
C LYS A 121 29.82 6.01 6.58
N ALA A 122 29.62 5.87 7.89
CA ALA A 122 29.96 4.67 8.64
C ALA A 122 28.90 3.55 8.53
N ARG A 123 27.69 3.85 8.03
CA ARG A 123 26.68 2.81 7.83
C ARG A 123 27.09 1.87 6.69
N PRO A 124 27.02 0.53 6.89
CA PRO A 124 27.26 -0.43 5.83
C PRO A 124 26.25 -0.22 4.70
N ALA A 125 26.66 -0.57 3.47
CA ALA A 125 25.77 -0.49 2.31
C ALA A 125 24.51 -1.35 2.57
N PRO A 126 23.32 -0.84 2.26
CA PRO A 126 22.10 -1.59 2.47
C PRO A 126 22.09 -2.83 1.58
N ASP A 127 21.68 -3.97 2.14
CA ASP A 127 21.42 -5.17 1.34
C ASP A 127 20.22 -4.89 0.42
N VAL A 128 20.49 -4.84 -0.88
CA VAL A 128 19.47 -4.67 -1.91
C VAL A 128 19.11 -6.04 -2.47
N HIS A 129 17.98 -6.57 -2.05
CA HIS A 129 17.43 -7.81 -2.61
C HIS A 129 16.58 -7.48 -3.84
N HIS A 130 17.11 -7.79 -5.03
CA HIS A 130 16.37 -7.69 -6.28
C HIS A 130 15.63 -9.01 -6.55
N HIS A 131 14.30 -8.96 -6.55
CA HIS A 131 13.47 -10.07 -7.01
C HIS A 131 13.12 -9.85 -8.48
N TYR A 132 13.44 -10.84 -9.31
CA TYR A 132 13.12 -10.82 -10.74
C TYR A 132 12.16 -11.97 -11.03
N GLU A 133 11.02 -11.67 -11.64
CA GLU A 133 10.07 -12.67 -12.13
C GLU A 133 10.43 -13.06 -13.56
N GLY A 134 11.42 -13.96 -13.70
CA GLY A 134 11.83 -14.51 -14.99
C GLY A 134 13.27 -15.08 -14.98
N PRO A 135 13.66 -15.85 -16.03
CA PRO A 135 15.04 -16.30 -16.17
C PRO A 135 15.94 -15.10 -16.49
N VAL A 136 16.61 -14.57 -15.48
CA VAL A 136 17.53 -13.43 -15.60
C VAL A 136 18.97 -13.92 -15.58
N TYR A 137 19.70 -13.62 -16.66
CA TYR A 137 21.16 -13.72 -16.66
C TYR A 137 21.73 -12.55 -15.84
N GLN A 138 22.26 -12.85 -14.65
CA GLN A 138 22.89 -11.85 -13.78
C GLN A 138 24.39 -11.83 -14.04
N ASP A 139 24.84 -10.80 -14.75
CA ASP A 139 26.25 -10.50 -14.90
C ASP A 139 26.78 -9.83 -13.61
N ARG A 140 27.61 -10.55 -12.85
CA ARG A 140 28.16 -10.09 -11.55
C ARG A 140 29.45 -9.28 -11.67
N ARG A 141 29.70 -8.63 -12.81
CA ARG A 141 30.90 -7.81 -12.99
C ARG A 141 30.76 -6.46 -12.29
N ASN A 142 31.62 -6.21 -11.29
CA ASN A 142 31.72 -4.91 -10.61
C ASN A 142 32.72 -4.00 -11.35
N VAL A 143 32.26 -3.31 -12.39
CA VAL A 143 33.11 -2.38 -13.14
C VAL A 143 33.18 -1.04 -12.42
N HIS A 144 34.36 -0.68 -11.91
CA HIS A 144 34.60 0.62 -11.30
C HIS A 144 35.05 1.60 -12.39
N SER A 145 34.17 2.52 -12.78
CA SER A 145 34.48 3.56 -13.75
C SER A 145 34.64 4.90 -13.05
N ARG A 146 35.81 5.53 -13.23
CA ARG A 146 36.11 6.86 -12.69
C ARG A 146 36.22 7.87 -13.82
N THR A 147 35.26 8.79 -13.89
CA THR A 147 35.27 9.92 -14.83
C THR A 147 35.83 11.15 -14.13
N THR A 148 37.01 11.59 -14.56
CA THR A 148 37.64 12.82 -14.03
C THR A 148 38.30 13.59 -15.17
N GLY A 149 38.06 14.91 -15.22
CA GLY A 149 38.71 15.85 -16.15
C GLY A 149 37.76 16.72 -16.98
N VAL A 150 38.26 17.84 -17.51
CA VAL A 150 37.57 18.74 -18.47
C VAL A 150 37.46 18.09 -19.87
N TRP A 151 38.32 17.11 -20.15
CA TRP A 151 38.12 16.08 -21.16
C TRP A 151 37.93 14.74 -20.47
N ALA A 152 36.79 14.10 -20.70
CA ALA A 152 36.42 12.87 -20.03
C ALA A 152 37.28 11.71 -20.54
N LYS A 153 38.24 11.27 -19.72
CA LYS A 153 38.92 9.98 -19.90
C LYS A 153 38.26 8.96 -18.98
N THR A 154 37.57 7.99 -19.59
CA THR A 154 37.02 6.84 -18.86
C THR A 154 38.11 5.79 -18.71
N ASN A 155 38.44 5.43 -17.48
CA ASN A 155 39.29 4.28 -17.19
C ASN A 155 38.44 3.20 -16.51
N ASN A 156 38.34 2.03 -17.15
CA ASN A 156 37.67 0.87 -16.60
C ASN A 156 38.74 -0.07 -16.05
N GLN A 157 38.77 -0.21 -14.72
CA GLN A 157 39.65 -1.17 -14.05
C GLN A 157 38.87 -2.48 -13.87
N HIS A 158 39.54 -3.61 -14.14
CA HIS A 158 38.94 -4.94 -14.28
C HIS A 158 39.35 -5.86 -13.14
#